data_AF-A0ABD2Q9I1-F1
#
_entry.id   AF-A0ABD2Q9I1-F1
#
_cell.length_a   1.000
_cell.length_b   1.000
_cell.length_c   1.000
_cell.angle_alpha   90.00
_cell.angle_beta   90.00
_cell.angle_gamma   90.00
#
_symmetry.space_group_name_H-M   'P 1'
#
loop_
_entity.id
_entity.type
_entity.pdbx_description
1 polymer ?
#
loop_
_entity_poly.entity_id
_entity_poly.type
_entity_poly.pdbx_seq_one_letter_code
_entity_poly.pdbx_strand_id
1 'polypeptide(L)'
;MCSIEILLSFTDFLPIKCGGCGQLFCGDHFRADVHECAGAISSNKVPQCPLCGVPVPVAPNESPDYKVGQHIDTACTSQPAAELKGKIFTNSCNFGNCRKRELVECICPKCNQNFCMRHRMEADHNCQGKLIRRSIPKSGTAAIMRAIFSRDQLMAKNLQEKEDRLMAERLSRQLNGGPSRSPTSPNSDSNNCAIQ
;
A
#
# COMPACT_ATOMS: atom_id res chain seq x y z
N MET A 1 -19.70 46.91 -44.90
CA MET A 1 -20.97 46.17 -45.05
C MET A 1 -21.06 45.68 -46.48
N CYS A 2 -21.06 44.36 -46.71
CA CYS A 2 -21.32 43.81 -48.04
C CYS A 2 -22.82 43.88 -48.32
N SER A 3 -23.27 44.99 -48.88
CA SER A 3 -24.63 45.14 -49.36
C SER A 3 -24.83 44.32 -50.63
N ILE A 4 -25.98 43.65 -50.68
CA ILE A 4 -26.49 42.76 -51.75
C ILE A 4 -26.47 43.41 -53.16
N GLU A 5 -26.17 44.69 -53.32
CA GLU A 5 -26.13 45.35 -54.63
C GLU A 5 -24.83 45.15 -55.43
N ILE A 6 -23.78 44.56 -54.83
CA ILE A 6 -22.54 44.16 -55.54
C ILE A 6 -22.66 42.68 -55.97
N LEU A 7 -23.84 42.27 -56.48
CA LEU A 7 -24.15 40.87 -56.79
C LEU A 7 -23.89 40.46 -58.25
N LEU A 8 -23.33 41.32 -59.11
CA LEU A 8 -23.29 41.05 -60.56
C LEU A 8 -21.95 41.19 -61.27
N SER A 9 -20.80 41.30 -60.59
CA SER A 9 -19.52 41.40 -61.34
C SER A 9 -18.25 40.84 -60.71
N PHE A 10 -18.33 40.02 -59.66
CA PHE A 10 -17.13 39.35 -59.14
C PHE A 10 -17.35 37.84 -59.06
N THR A 11 -16.88 37.17 -60.11
CA THR A 11 -16.64 35.73 -60.16
C THR A 11 -15.95 35.28 -58.87
N ASP A 12 -16.60 34.37 -58.12
CA ASP A 12 -16.12 33.64 -56.92
C ASP A 12 -16.78 33.96 -55.57
N PHE A 13 -18.04 34.38 -55.55
CA PHE A 13 -18.81 34.37 -54.30
C PHE A 13 -19.40 32.97 -54.05
N LEU A 14 -18.76 32.16 -53.20
CA LEU A 14 -19.40 31.00 -52.60
C LEU A 14 -20.10 31.47 -51.31
N PRO A 15 -21.42 31.70 -51.31
CA PRO A 15 -22.12 32.21 -50.14
C PRO A 15 -22.06 31.19 -48.99
N ILE A 16 -21.49 31.61 -47.85
CA ILE A 16 -21.36 30.79 -46.65
C ILE A 16 -22.44 31.22 -45.65
N LYS A 17 -23.19 30.26 -45.09
CA LYS A 17 -24.29 30.51 -44.13
C LYS A 17 -23.84 30.46 -42.68
N CYS A 18 -23.98 31.56 -41.94
CA CYS A 18 -23.49 31.66 -40.56
C CYS A 18 -24.24 30.67 -39.66
N GLY A 19 -23.51 29.83 -38.93
CA GLY A 19 -24.11 28.82 -38.03
C GLY A 19 -24.84 29.43 -36.83
N GLY A 20 -24.56 30.68 -36.50
CA GLY A 20 -25.18 31.41 -35.40
C GLY A 20 -26.46 32.14 -35.79
N CYS A 21 -26.35 33.11 -36.71
CA CYS A 21 -27.45 33.98 -37.12
C CYS A 21 -28.16 33.56 -38.41
N GLY A 22 -27.63 32.58 -39.15
CA GLY A 22 -28.22 32.06 -40.38
C GLY A 22 -28.08 32.95 -41.63
N GLN A 23 -27.46 34.13 -41.51
CA GLN A 23 -27.24 35.07 -42.61
C GLN A 23 -26.10 34.61 -43.55
N LEU A 24 -26.13 35.06 -44.81
CA LEU A 24 -25.12 34.72 -45.82
C LEU A 24 -24.01 35.77 -45.87
N PHE A 25 -22.76 35.30 -45.95
CA PHE A 25 -21.57 36.17 -46.03
C PHE A 25 -20.55 35.59 -47.03
N CYS A 26 -19.61 36.42 -47.50
CA CYS A 26 -18.40 35.93 -48.19
C CYS A 26 -17.42 35.29 -47.20
N GLY A 27 -16.42 34.59 -47.76
CA GLY A 27 -15.28 34.05 -47.01
C GLY A 27 -14.66 35.04 -46.02
N ASP A 28 -14.49 36.30 -46.41
CA ASP A 28 -13.82 37.30 -45.57
C ASP A 28 -14.70 37.89 -44.46
N HIS A 29 -16.03 37.90 -44.62
CA HIS A 29 -16.96 38.55 -43.68
C HIS A 29 -17.83 37.57 -42.88
N PHE A 30 -17.57 36.27 -43.01
CA PHE A 30 -18.39 35.20 -42.40
C PHE A 30 -18.21 35.05 -40.88
N ARG A 31 -17.04 35.41 -40.34
CA ARG A 31 -16.71 35.14 -38.95
C ARG A 31 -17.51 36.01 -37.99
N ALA A 32 -17.87 35.48 -36.82
CA ALA A 32 -18.74 36.13 -35.83
C ALA A 32 -18.10 37.38 -35.16
N ASP A 33 -16.80 37.59 -35.32
CA ASP A 33 -16.05 38.78 -34.90
C ASP A 33 -16.11 39.93 -35.92
N VAL A 34 -16.43 39.63 -37.17
CA VAL A 34 -16.44 40.61 -38.28
C VAL A 34 -17.86 41.17 -38.52
N HIS A 35 -18.89 40.43 -38.11
CA HIS A 35 -20.28 40.91 -38.11
C HIS A 35 -20.85 40.90 -36.69
N GLU A 36 -21.78 41.82 -36.39
CA GLU A 36 -22.52 41.83 -35.13
C GLU A 36 -23.48 40.62 -35.07
N CYS A 37 -22.92 39.44 -34.81
CA CYS A 37 -23.64 38.19 -34.83
C CYS A 37 -24.58 38.08 -33.63
N ALA A 38 -25.86 38.37 -33.84
CA ALA A 38 -26.91 38.20 -32.82
C ALA A 38 -27.06 36.75 -32.33
N GLY A 39 -26.54 35.77 -33.09
CA GLY A 39 -26.53 34.36 -32.75
C GLY A 39 -25.13 33.83 -32.44
N ALA A 40 -24.23 34.64 -31.88
CA ALA A 40 -22.88 34.22 -31.47
C ALA A 40 -22.93 33.17 -30.34
N ILE A 41 -23.36 31.97 -30.69
CA ILE A 41 -23.16 30.77 -29.89
C ILE A 41 -21.67 30.51 -30.03
N SER A 42 -20.93 30.54 -28.91
CA SER A 42 -19.52 30.17 -28.89
C SER A 42 -19.40 28.83 -29.61
N SER A 43 -18.76 28.81 -30.78
CA SER A 43 -18.53 27.57 -31.50
C SER A 43 -17.72 26.68 -30.56
N ASN A 44 -18.36 25.68 -29.95
CA ASN A 44 -17.68 24.71 -29.11
C ASN A 44 -16.71 23.96 -30.03
N LYS A 45 -15.48 24.44 -30.12
CA LYS A 45 -14.40 23.75 -30.79
C LYS A 45 -14.23 22.44 -30.04
N VAL A 46 -14.71 21.35 -30.63
CA VAL A 46 -14.62 20.03 -30.01
C VAL A 46 -13.17 19.59 -30.12
N PRO A 47 -12.43 19.45 -29.00
CA PRO A 47 -11.07 18.95 -29.05
C PRO A 47 -11.06 17.52 -29.58
N GLN A 48 -10.03 17.17 -30.33
CA GLN A 48 -9.80 15.80 -30.76
C GLN A 48 -8.80 15.12 -29.84
N CYS A 49 -9.00 13.83 -29.58
CA CYS A 49 -8.02 13.04 -28.85
C CYS A 49 -6.74 12.88 -29.68
N PRO A 50 -5.55 13.18 -29.14
CA PRO A 50 -4.29 13.09 -29.89
C PRO A 50 -3.86 11.65 -30.20
N LEU A 51 -4.44 10.64 -29.52
CA LEU A 51 -4.07 9.24 -29.70
C LEU A 51 -4.94 8.49 -30.72
N CYS A 52 -6.21 8.89 -30.87
CA CYS A 52 -7.16 8.20 -31.76
C CYS A 52 -7.88 9.11 -32.76
N GLY A 53 -7.73 10.44 -32.65
CA GLY A 53 -8.40 11.41 -33.52
C GLY A 53 -9.91 11.56 -33.26
N VAL A 54 -10.49 10.80 -32.33
CA VAL A 54 -11.93 10.87 -32.02
C VAL A 54 -12.24 12.22 -31.34
N PRO A 55 -13.29 12.94 -31.79
CA PRO A 55 -13.72 14.18 -31.14
C PRO A 55 -14.24 13.88 -29.72
N VAL A 56 -13.77 14.63 -28.73
CA VAL A 56 -14.14 14.47 -27.32
C VAL A 56 -15.14 15.57 -26.94
N PRO A 57 -16.42 15.23 -26.66
CA PRO A 57 -17.41 16.23 -26.26
C PRO A 57 -17.05 16.88 -24.91
N VAL A 58 -17.08 18.22 -24.87
CA VAL A 58 -16.79 19.02 -23.67
C VAL A 58 -18.00 19.90 -23.34
N ALA A 59 -18.43 19.89 -22.08
CA ALA A 59 -19.51 20.74 -21.62
C ALA A 59 -19.06 22.21 -21.50
N PRO A 60 -19.95 23.20 -21.59
CA PRO A 60 -19.59 24.63 -21.58
C PRO A 60 -18.78 25.10 -20.36
N ASN A 61 -18.85 24.40 -19.22
CA ASN A 61 -18.14 24.73 -17.97
C ASN A 61 -17.03 23.74 -17.64
N GLU A 62 -16.55 22.97 -18.61
CA GLU A 62 -15.54 21.94 -18.40
C GLU A 62 -14.29 22.21 -19.25
N SER A 63 -13.11 21.95 -18.68
CA SER A 63 -11.85 22.20 -19.40
C SER A 63 -11.62 21.12 -20.48
N PRO A 64 -11.32 21.51 -21.73
CA PRO A 64 -10.99 20.57 -22.81
C PRO A 64 -9.90 19.57 -22.46
N ASP A 65 -8.82 20.02 -21.82
CA ASP A 65 -7.67 19.18 -21.48
C ASP A 65 -8.04 18.04 -20.53
N TYR A 66 -8.78 18.34 -19.46
CA TYR A 66 -9.26 17.33 -18.52
C TYR A 66 -10.16 16.30 -19.20
N LYS A 67 -11.08 16.73 -20.05
CA LYS A 67 -11.99 15.83 -20.77
C LYS A 67 -11.26 14.91 -21.74
N VAL A 68 -10.29 15.45 -22.48
CA VAL A 68 -9.42 14.66 -23.35
C VAL A 68 -8.59 13.68 -22.53
N GLY A 69 -8.03 14.10 -21.37
CA GLY A 69 -7.32 13.22 -20.44
C GLY A 69 -8.20 12.07 -19.91
N GLN A 70 -9.41 12.39 -19.46
CA GLN A 70 -10.40 11.40 -19.01
C GLN A 70 -10.71 10.38 -20.10
N HIS A 71 -10.90 10.85 -21.35
CA HIS A 71 -11.08 9.96 -22.49
C HIS A 71 -9.85 9.05 -22.68
N ILE A 72 -8.64 9.60 -22.68
CA ILE A 72 -7.38 8.84 -22.82
C ILE A 72 -7.29 7.71 -21.79
N ASP A 73 -7.59 8.01 -20.53
CA ASP A 73 -7.44 7.05 -19.43
C ASP A 73 -8.51 5.94 -19.39
N THR A 74 -9.74 6.24 -19.80
CA THR A 74 -10.89 5.37 -19.53
C THR A 74 -11.55 4.77 -20.77
N ALA A 75 -11.62 5.54 -21.86
CA ALA A 75 -12.46 5.25 -23.03
C ALA A 75 -11.69 5.20 -24.35
N CYS A 76 -10.42 5.59 -24.37
CA CYS A 76 -9.63 5.59 -25.59
C CYS A 76 -9.32 4.17 -26.05
N THR A 77 -9.59 3.91 -27.33
CA THR A 77 -9.40 2.61 -27.99
C THR A 77 -8.11 2.54 -28.80
N SER A 78 -7.29 3.60 -28.78
CA SER A 78 -5.97 3.57 -29.42
C SER A 78 -5.12 2.45 -28.83
N GLN A 79 -4.28 1.82 -29.66
CA GLN A 79 -3.30 0.81 -29.20
C GLN A 79 -2.46 1.30 -28.01
N PRO A 80 -1.85 2.51 -28.02
CA PRO A 80 -1.07 2.98 -26.87
C PRO A 80 -1.90 3.11 -25.58
N ALA A 81 -3.15 3.57 -25.66
CA ALA A 81 -4.02 3.65 -24.48
C ALA A 81 -4.42 2.24 -23.98
N ALA A 82 -4.74 1.32 -24.89
CA ALA A 82 -5.10 -0.05 -24.54
C ALA A 82 -3.93 -0.82 -23.91
N GLU A 83 -2.71 -0.60 -24.38
CA GLU A 83 -1.50 -1.22 -23.82
C GLU A 83 -1.18 -0.74 -22.41
N LEU A 84 -1.43 0.53 -22.10
CA LEU A 84 -1.21 1.11 -20.79
C LEU A 84 -2.29 0.71 -19.78
N LYS A 85 -3.51 0.40 -20.24
CA LYS A 85 -4.65 0.07 -19.37
C LYS A 85 -4.35 -1.15 -18.49
N GLY A 86 -4.27 -0.93 -17.18
CA GLY A 86 -4.00 -1.99 -16.18
C GLY A 86 -2.52 -2.39 -16.02
N LYS A 87 -1.61 -1.85 -16.86
CA LYS A 87 -0.16 -2.08 -16.78
C LYS A 87 0.61 -0.97 -16.07
N ILE A 88 0.01 0.20 -15.84
CA ILE A 88 0.70 1.33 -15.16
C ILE A 88 0.98 1.02 -13.68
N PHE A 89 0.01 0.41 -12.99
CA PHE A 89 0.14 0.08 -11.57
C PHE A 89 0.50 -1.38 -11.42
N THR A 90 1.77 -1.75 -11.60
CA THR A 90 2.21 -3.16 -11.53
C THR A 90 2.52 -3.65 -10.14
N ASN A 91 3.01 -2.77 -9.26
CA ASN A 91 3.74 -3.14 -8.06
C ASN A 91 2.78 -3.44 -6.90
N SER A 92 2.44 -4.72 -6.73
CA SER A 92 1.49 -5.18 -5.71
C SER A 92 2.06 -5.19 -4.31
N CYS A 93 1.26 -4.75 -3.33
CA CYS A 93 1.63 -4.81 -1.93
C CYS A 93 1.61 -6.24 -1.39
N ASN A 94 2.68 -6.64 -0.70
CA ASN A 94 2.82 -7.96 -0.08
C ASN A 94 2.26 -8.03 1.36
N PHE A 95 1.56 -7.00 1.84
CA PHE A 95 0.93 -7.01 3.16
C PHE A 95 -0.41 -7.74 3.11
N GLY A 96 -0.72 -8.53 4.15
CA GLY A 96 -1.93 -9.33 4.24
C GLY A 96 -3.19 -8.51 3.94
N ASN A 97 -4.00 -8.99 3.00
CA ASN A 97 -5.26 -8.36 2.56
C ASN A 97 -5.11 -6.96 1.91
N CYS A 98 -3.92 -6.51 1.55
CA CYS A 98 -3.73 -5.28 0.79
C CYS A 98 -3.79 -5.53 -0.72
N ARG A 99 -4.77 -4.93 -1.41
CA ARG A 99 -4.92 -5.04 -2.89
C ARG A 99 -4.37 -3.85 -3.66
N LYS A 100 -3.63 -2.96 -2.98
CA LYS A 100 -3.05 -1.78 -3.63
C LYS A 100 -1.90 -2.17 -4.55
N ARG A 101 -1.85 -1.51 -5.70
CA ARG A 101 -0.74 -1.55 -6.64
C ARG A 101 -0.24 -0.13 -6.84
N GLU A 102 1.07 0.07 -6.77
CA GLU A 102 1.72 1.37 -6.94
C GLU A 102 2.42 1.46 -8.30
N LEU A 103 2.67 2.67 -8.79
CA LEU A 103 3.44 2.89 -10.03
C LEU A 103 4.92 2.57 -9.84
N VAL A 104 5.44 2.78 -8.64
CA VAL A 104 6.84 2.59 -8.28
C VAL A 104 6.98 1.43 -7.31
N GLU A 105 8.08 0.69 -7.41
CA GLU A 105 8.42 -0.37 -6.46
C GLU A 105 8.83 0.25 -5.12
N CYS A 106 8.19 -0.20 -4.04
CA CYS A 106 8.56 0.17 -2.66
C CYS A 106 9.08 -1.08 -1.96
N ILE A 107 10.34 -1.41 -2.22
CA ILE A 107 11.01 -2.59 -1.68
C ILE A 107 11.52 -2.29 -0.26
N CYS A 108 11.12 -3.11 0.71
CA CYS A 108 11.64 -3.01 2.07
C CYS A 108 13.11 -3.47 2.11
N PRO A 109 14.05 -2.68 2.66
CA PRO A 109 15.47 -3.04 2.71
C PRO A 109 15.78 -4.23 3.63
N LYS A 110 14.92 -4.52 4.60
CA LYS A 110 15.11 -5.63 5.55
C LYS A 110 14.60 -6.96 5.04
N CYS A 111 13.39 -7.00 4.49
CA CYS A 111 12.75 -8.25 4.05
C CYS A 111 12.75 -8.44 2.52
N ASN A 112 13.16 -7.43 1.74
CA ASN A 112 13.19 -7.43 0.27
C ASN A 112 11.84 -7.70 -0.40
N GLN A 113 10.72 -7.48 0.30
CA GLN A 113 9.38 -7.57 -0.28
C GLN A 113 8.84 -6.20 -0.69
N ASN A 114 7.97 -6.17 -1.71
CA ASN A 114 7.34 -4.96 -2.21
C ASN A 114 6.07 -4.60 -1.43
N PHE A 115 5.88 -3.32 -1.12
CA PHE A 115 4.71 -2.82 -0.39
C PHE A 115 4.07 -1.61 -1.08
N CYS A 116 2.89 -1.19 -0.65
CA CYS A 116 2.30 0.07 -1.10
C CYS A 116 2.83 1.24 -0.28
N MET A 117 2.54 2.49 -0.68
CA MET A 117 3.01 3.68 0.05
C MET A 117 2.55 3.73 1.51
N ARG A 118 1.43 3.06 1.83
CA ARG A 118 0.89 2.95 3.19
C ARG A 118 1.59 1.88 4.04
N HIS A 119 2.16 0.85 3.42
CA HIS A 119 2.81 -0.27 4.13
C HIS A 119 4.32 -0.33 3.88
N ARG A 120 4.91 0.77 3.37
CA ARG A 120 6.34 0.82 3.02
C ARG A 120 7.25 0.74 4.23
N MET A 121 6.78 1.20 5.39
CA MET A 121 7.58 1.20 6.61
C MET A 121 7.52 -0.18 7.28
N GLU A 122 8.59 -0.55 7.96
CA GLU A 122 8.75 -1.86 8.61
C GLU A 122 7.65 -2.15 9.64
N ALA A 123 7.21 -1.12 10.37
CA ALA A 123 6.14 -1.20 11.36
C ALA A 123 4.77 -1.47 10.71
N ASP A 124 4.55 -0.99 9.49
CA ASP A 124 3.25 -1.05 8.82
C ASP A 124 3.01 -2.37 8.07
N HIS A 125 4.04 -3.22 7.94
CA HIS A 125 3.91 -4.52 7.28
C HIS A 125 4.36 -5.71 8.10
N ASN A 126 4.56 -5.54 9.42
CA ASN A 126 5.07 -6.58 10.32
C ASN A 126 6.34 -7.23 9.75
N CYS A 127 7.36 -6.41 9.47
CA CYS A 127 8.57 -6.82 8.80
C CYS A 127 9.26 -7.99 9.51
N GLN A 128 9.30 -9.16 8.86
CA GLN A 128 10.01 -10.33 9.39
C GLN A 128 11.53 -10.24 9.17
N GLY A 129 12.00 -9.30 8.33
CA GLY A 129 13.39 -9.23 7.88
C GLY A 129 13.78 -10.39 6.96
N LYS A 130 15.03 -10.42 6.49
CA LYS A 130 15.60 -11.58 5.80
C LYS A 130 15.77 -12.68 6.84
N LEU A 131 14.72 -13.46 7.05
CA LEU A 131 14.90 -14.82 7.54
C LEU A 131 15.77 -15.47 6.48
N ILE A 132 17.09 -15.49 6.70
CA ILE A 132 17.94 -16.44 6.01
C ILE A 132 17.39 -17.79 6.47
N ARG A 133 16.44 -18.35 5.72
CA ARG A 133 16.15 -19.76 5.77
C ARG A 133 17.41 -20.44 5.24
N ARG A 134 18.47 -20.48 6.04
CA ARG A 134 19.40 -21.58 5.98
C ARG A 134 18.50 -22.76 6.29
N SER A 135 18.08 -23.47 5.24
CA SER A 135 17.44 -24.75 5.40
C SER A 135 18.40 -25.57 6.21
N ILE A 136 18.19 -25.66 7.53
CA ILE A 136 19.01 -26.47 8.38
C ILE A 136 18.76 -27.89 7.86
N PRO A 137 19.76 -28.56 7.28
CA PRO A 137 19.56 -29.92 6.79
C PRO A 137 19.05 -30.76 7.96
N LYS A 138 18.26 -31.80 7.68
CA LYS A 138 17.67 -32.66 8.73
C LYS A 138 18.74 -33.14 9.75
N SER A 139 19.98 -33.32 9.29
CA SER A 139 21.16 -33.62 10.12
C SER A 139 21.52 -32.52 11.13
N GLY A 140 21.44 -31.24 10.74
CA GLY A 140 21.70 -30.10 11.61
C GLY A 140 20.67 -29.98 12.74
N THR A 141 19.39 -30.20 12.45
CA THR A 141 18.33 -30.20 13.47
C THR A 141 18.54 -31.34 14.49
N ALA A 142 18.92 -32.54 14.02
CA ALA A 142 19.22 -33.67 14.90
C ALA A 142 20.48 -33.43 15.76
N ALA A 143 21.50 -32.74 15.24
CA ALA A 143 22.67 -32.36 16.03
C ALA A 143 22.32 -31.35 17.14
N ILE A 144 21.51 -30.34 16.82
CA ILE A 144 21.06 -29.33 17.79
C ILE A 144 20.20 -29.98 18.88
N MET A 145 19.23 -30.82 18.52
CA MET A 145 18.39 -31.55 19.48
C MET A 145 19.22 -32.43 20.42
N ARG A 146 20.24 -33.12 19.90
CA ARG A 146 21.16 -33.91 20.74
C ARG A 146 21.96 -33.03 21.71
N ALA A 147 22.47 -31.89 21.26
CA ALA A 147 23.21 -30.97 22.12
C ALA A 147 22.33 -30.39 23.25
N ILE A 148 21.08 -30.05 22.95
CA ILE A 148 20.11 -29.58 23.95
C ILE A 148 19.82 -30.70 24.97
N PHE A 149 19.49 -31.91 24.49
CA PHE A 149 19.21 -33.04 25.37
C PHE A 149 20.40 -33.42 26.27
N SER A 150 21.61 -33.43 25.72
CA SER A 150 22.83 -33.68 26.50
C SER A 150 23.06 -32.62 27.57
N ARG A 151 22.79 -31.34 27.27
CA ARG A 151 22.89 -30.25 28.25
C ARG A 151 21.88 -30.41 29.37
N ASP A 152 20.62 -30.71 29.03
CA ASP A 152 19.55 -30.87 30.02
C ASP A 152 19.81 -32.10 30.90
N GLN A 153 20.33 -33.19 30.33
CA GLN A 153 20.78 -34.36 31.10
C GLN A 153 21.94 -34.04 32.05
N LEU A 154 22.91 -33.23 31.61
CA LEU A 154 24.01 -32.80 32.47
C LEU A 154 23.50 -31.94 33.64
N MET A 155 22.55 -31.04 33.38
CA MET A 155 21.91 -30.24 34.43
C MET A 155 21.17 -31.12 35.45
N ALA A 156 20.42 -32.12 35.00
CA ALA A 156 19.71 -33.05 35.88
C ALA A 156 20.67 -33.86 36.77
N LYS A 157 21.78 -34.36 36.20
CA LYS A 157 22.82 -35.06 36.97
C LYS A 157 23.47 -34.17 38.04
N ASN A 158 23.83 -32.94 37.66
CA ASN A 158 24.39 -31.97 38.61
C ASN A 158 23.43 -31.63 39.75
N LEU A 159 22.11 -31.64 39.50
CA LEU A 159 21.11 -31.40 40.54
C LEU A 159 21.03 -32.59 41.52
N GLN A 160 20.98 -33.82 40.99
CA GLN A 160 20.96 -35.04 41.80
C GLN A 160 22.21 -35.14 42.70
N GLU A 161 23.39 -34.88 42.15
CA GLU A 161 24.65 -34.92 42.93
C GLU A 161 24.67 -33.90 44.08
N LYS A 162 24.04 -32.73 43.89
CA LYS A 162 23.89 -31.73 44.95
C LYS A 162 22.93 -32.23 46.03
N GLU A 163 21.81 -32.83 45.65
CA GLU A 163 20.82 -33.38 46.60
C GLU A 163 21.41 -34.52 47.42
N ASP A 164 22.10 -35.47 46.77
CA ASP A 164 22.76 -36.59 47.44
C ASP A 164 23.83 -36.09 48.43
N ARG A 165 24.61 -35.07 48.04
CA ARG A 165 25.60 -34.45 48.92
C ARG A 165 24.95 -33.81 50.14
N LEU A 166 23.82 -33.11 49.98
CA LEU A 166 23.08 -32.51 51.09
C LEU A 166 22.48 -33.57 52.02
N MET A 167 21.99 -34.68 51.46
CA MET A 167 21.42 -35.78 52.23
C MET A 167 22.50 -36.50 53.05
N ALA A 168 23.66 -36.79 52.45
CA ALA A 168 24.81 -37.39 53.13
C ALA A 168 25.32 -36.49 54.27
N GLU A 169 25.37 -35.17 54.05
CA GLU A 169 25.73 -34.22 55.10
C GLU A 169 24.74 -34.26 56.27
N ARG A 170 23.42 -34.28 56.01
CA ARG A 170 22.40 -34.41 57.06
C ARG A 170 22.53 -35.71 57.85
N LEU A 171 22.75 -36.84 57.17
CA LEU A 171 22.93 -38.14 57.81
C LEU A 171 24.18 -38.16 58.70
N SER A 172 25.30 -37.59 58.23
CA SER A 172 26.55 -37.52 59.00
C SER A 172 26.40 -36.71 60.30
N ARG A 173 25.60 -35.62 60.26
CA ARG A 173 25.28 -34.82 61.46
C ARG A 173 24.43 -35.59 62.48
N GLN A 174 23.55 -36.49 62.03
CA GLN A 174 22.75 -37.34 62.92
C GLN A 174 23.59 -38.45 63.58
N LEU A 175 24.51 -39.07 62.85
CA LEU A 175 25.35 -40.16 63.37
C LEU A 175 26.45 -39.66 64.32
N ASN A 176 26.98 -38.47 64.09
CA ASN A 176 27.98 -37.84 64.97
C ASN A 176 27.36 -37.09 66.17
N GLY A 177 26.02 -37.07 66.30
CA GLY A 177 25.31 -36.40 67.39
C GLY A 177 24.46 -37.38 68.22
N GLY A 178 24.93 -37.75 69.41
CA GLY A 178 24.09 -38.38 70.43
C GLY A 178 24.58 -38.08 71.85
N PRO A 179 23.73 -38.23 72.88
CA PRO A 179 22.43 -37.60 73.10
C PRO A 179 22.46 -36.67 74.34
N SER A 180 21.53 -35.72 74.50
CA SER A 180 20.85 -35.53 75.81
C SER A 180 19.65 -34.57 75.76
N ARG A 181 18.60 -35.00 76.49
CA ARG A 181 17.50 -34.26 77.14
C ARG A 181 16.28 -33.89 76.29
N SER A 182 15.20 -34.64 76.54
CA SER A 182 13.83 -34.14 76.56
C SER A 182 13.69 -32.99 77.59
N PRO A 183 12.71 -32.07 77.42
CA PRO A 183 11.50 -32.20 78.25
C PRO A 183 10.18 -31.70 77.62
N THR A 184 9.11 -32.41 77.99
CA THR A 184 7.75 -31.97 78.38
C THR A 184 6.89 -31.09 77.44
N SER A 185 5.73 -31.62 77.06
CA SER A 185 4.48 -30.83 76.94
C SER A 185 4.08 -30.30 78.34
N PRO A 186 3.50 -29.09 78.48
CA PRO A 186 2.03 -28.99 78.37
C PRO A 186 1.44 -27.61 77.93
N ASN A 187 0.17 -27.70 77.51
CA ASN A 187 -0.97 -26.77 77.67
C ASN A 187 -1.08 -25.39 77.01
N SER A 188 -2.35 -25.16 76.65
CA SER A 188 -3.11 -23.95 76.34
C SER A 188 -2.72 -22.71 77.15
N ASP A 189 -2.67 -21.55 76.49
CA ASP A 189 -3.59 -20.45 76.79
C ASP A 189 -3.48 -19.29 75.80
N SER A 190 -4.61 -18.59 75.71
CA SER A 190 -4.96 -17.44 74.90
C SER A 190 -4.06 -16.21 75.11
N ASN A 191 -4.01 -15.35 74.07
CA ASN A 191 -4.02 -13.88 74.08
C ASN A 191 -2.90 -13.18 73.29
N ASN A 192 -3.32 -12.58 72.17
CA ASN A 192 -3.30 -11.13 71.89
C ASN A 192 -2.00 -10.34 72.16
N CYS A 193 -1.43 -9.70 71.13
CA CYS A 193 -1.48 -8.24 70.99
C CYS A 193 -0.93 -7.78 69.63
N ALA A 194 -1.65 -6.83 69.04
CA ALA A 194 -1.27 -6.00 67.91
C ALA A 194 -0.22 -4.93 68.29
N ILE A 195 -0.07 -3.93 67.40
CA ILE A 195 0.73 -2.70 67.47
C ILE A 195 2.12 -2.92 66.84
N GLN A 196 2.51 -2.28 65.73
CA GLN A 196 2.19 -0.95 65.20
C GLN A 196 2.35 -0.95 63.66
#